data_AF-A0A069DG83-F1
#
_entry.id   AF-A0A069DG83-F1
#
_cell.length_a   1.000
_cell.length_b   1.000
_cell.length_c   1.000
_cell.angle_alpha   90.00
_cell.angle_beta   90.00
_cell.angle_gamma   90.00
#
_symmetry.space_group_name_H-M   'P 1'
#
loop_
_entity.id
_entity.type
_entity.pdbx_description
1 polymer ?
#
loop_
_entity_poly.entity_id
_entity_poly.type
_entity_poly.pdbx_seq_one_letter_code
_entity_poly.pdbx_strand_id
1 'polypeptide(L)' 'MIRITGFQAESLVIGLMSGTSLDGVDAALVRIKGSGLSTASSLIAYTQLPYEEEFRERIK' A
#
# COMPACT_ATOMS: atom_id res chain seq x y z
N MET A 1 -0.88 -13.96 -6.07
CA MET A 1 0.59 -14.05 -5.88
C MET A 1 1.20 -12.81 -6.53
N ILE A 2 1.51 -11.77 -5.74
CA ILE A 2 2.18 -10.57 -6.26
C ILE A 2 3.66 -10.93 -6.41
N ARG A 3 4.14 -11.12 -7.65
CA ARG A 3 5.56 -11.31 -7.93
C ARG A 3 6.22 -9.94 -8.07
N ILE A 4 7.10 -9.58 -7.14
CA ILE A 4 8.07 -8.50 -7.36
C ILE A 4 9.24 -9.11 -8.13
N THR A 5 9.10 -9.23 -9.45
CA THR A 5 10.24 -9.54 -10.32
C THR A 5 11.19 -8.34 -10.35
N GLY A 6 12.50 -8.59 -10.27
CA GLY A 6 13.55 -7.58 -10.05
C GLY A 6 13.50 -6.34 -10.97
N PHE A 7 14.14 -5.26 -10.50
CA PHE A 7 14.18 -3.90 -11.07
C PHE A 7 13.97 -3.83 -12.59
N GLN A 8 12.71 -3.79 -13.02
CA GLN A 8 12.33 -3.15 -14.29
C GLN A 8 12.47 -1.64 -14.12
N ALA A 9 12.61 -0.90 -15.22
CA ALA A 9 12.67 0.57 -15.21
C ALA A 9 11.48 1.23 -14.48
N GLU A 10 10.40 0.47 -14.31
CA GLU A 10 9.18 0.84 -13.64
C GLU A 10 8.56 -0.36 -12.93
N SER A 11 8.08 -0.18 -11.71
CA SER A 11 7.36 -1.17 -10.91
C SER A 11 6.02 -0.63 -10.43
N LEU A 12 5.01 -1.50 -10.40
CA LEU A 12 3.75 -1.25 -9.71
C LEU A 12 3.79 -1.93 -8.34
N VAL A 13 3.57 -1.16 -7.28
CA VAL A 13 3.63 -1.60 -5.89
C VAL A 13 2.32 -1.26 -5.21
N ILE A 14 1.84 -2.15 -4.34
CA ILE A 14 0.73 -1.85 -3.43
C ILE A 14 1.30 -1.66 -2.04
N GLY A 15 1.16 -0.46 -1.49
CA GLY A 15 1.41 -0.16 -0.09
C GLY A 15 0.15 -0.41 0.73
N LEU A 16 0.29 -1.11 1.86
CA LEU A 16 -0.78 -1.33 2.83
C LEU A 16 -0.39 -0.70 4.16
N MET A 17 -1.32 0.01 4.80
CA MET A 17 -1.13 0.61 6.12
C MET A 17 -2.38 0.38 6.98
N SER A 18 -2.18 0.01 8.25
CA SER A 18 -3.22 0.07 9.29
C SER A 18 -2.74 1.04 10.37
N GLY A 19 -3.42 2.16 10.51
CA GLY A 19 -3.14 3.12 11.57
C GLY A 19 -3.49 2.57 12.96
N THR A 20 -2.95 3.21 14.01
CA THR A 20 -3.31 2.90 15.40
C THR A 20 -4.72 3.35 15.79
N SER A 21 -5.41 4.10 14.93
CA SER A 21 -6.80 4.50 15.13
C SER A 21 -7.82 3.37 14.94
N LEU A 22 -7.39 2.22 14.39
CA LEU A 22 -8.24 1.05 14.13
C LEU A 22 -9.46 1.36 13.24
N ASP A 23 -9.32 2.33 12.32
CA ASP A 23 -10.42 2.71 11.44
C ASP A 23 -10.55 1.77 10.23
N GLY A 24 -9.44 1.21 9.76
CA GLY A 24 -9.40 0.30 8.63
C GLY A 24 -7.99 0.06 8.09
N VAL A 25 -7.92 -0.50 6.89
CA VAL A 25 -6.69 -0.68 6.10
C VAL A 25 -6.71 0.24 4.89
N ASP A 26 -5.66 1.05 4.78
CA ASP A 26 -5.36 1.83 3.59
C ASP A 26 -4.62 0.98 2.56
N ALA A 27 -5.00 1.12 1.29
CA ALA A 27 -4.30 0.51 0.16
C ALA A 27 -3.98 1.55 -0.91
N ALA A 28 -2.70 1.71 -1.23
CA ALA A 28 -2.21 2.64 -2.25
C ALA A 28 -1.48 1.88 -3.36
N LEU A 29 -1.98 1.99 -4.59
CA LEU A 29 -1.27 1.53 -5.79
C LEU A 29 -0.32 2.64 -6.24
N VAL A 30 0.97 2.36 -6.20
CA VAL A 30 2.04 3.31 -6.49
C VAL A 30 2.89 2.81 -7.65
N ARG A 31 3.19 3.72 -8.57
CA ARG A 31 4.18 3.55 -9.62
C ARG A 31 5.53 4.00 -9.10
N ILE A 32 6.55 3.15 -9.16
CA ILE A 32 7.93 3.50 -8.77
C ILE A 32 8.83 3.37 -9.99
N LYS A 33 9.63 4.39 -10.27
CA LYS A 33 10.61 4.43 -11.36
C LYS A 33 11.99 4.82 -10.84
N GLY A 34 13.04 4.37 -11.53
CA GLY A 34 14.41 4.69 -11.17
C GLY A 34 14.89 3.94 -9.92
N SER A 35 16.04 4.34 -9.39
CA SER A 35 16.67 3.68 -8.25
C SER A 35 17.63 4.62 -7.51
N GLY A 36 17.82 4.41 -6.20
CA GLY A 36 18.68 5.27 -5.39
C GLY A 36 18.15 6.72 -5.38
N LEU A 37 19.01 7.69 -5.64
CA LEU A 37 18.63 9.11 -5.63
C LEU A 37 17.74 9.52 -6.82
N SER A 38 17.65 8.71 -7.89
CA SER A 38 16.75 8.96 -9.02
C SER A 38 15.39 8.28 -8.86
N THR A 39 15.10 7.73 -7.67
CA THR A 39 13.82 7.07 -7.40
C THR A 39 12.69 8.11 -7.40
N ALA A 40 11.73 7.91 -8.30
CA ALA A 40 10.50 8.69 -8.36
C ALA A 40 9.30 7.77 -8.07
N SER A 41 8.30 8.31 -7.39
CA SER A 41 7.05 7.59 -7.12
C SER A 41 5.83 8.43 -7.49
N SER A 42 4.74 7.77 -7.87
CA SER A 42 3.47 8.43 -8.20
C SER A 42 2.29 7.55 -7.77
N LEU A 43 1.34 8.14 -7.04
CA LEU A 43 0.10 7.47 -6.66
C LEU A 43 -0.78 7.28 -7.90
N ILE A 44 -1.20 6.04 -8.16
CA ILE A 44 -2.12 5.70 -9.25
C ILE A 44 -3.55 5.59 -8.72
N ALA A 45 -3.72 4.91 -7.59
CA ALA A 45 -5.03 4.68 -6.99
C ALA A 45 -4.90 4.53 -5.47
N TYR A 46 -5.96 4.87 -4.75
CA TYR A 46 -6.06 4.72 -3.31
C TYR A 46 -7.46 4.24 -2.93
N THR A 47 -7.54 3.40 -1.91
CA THR A 47 -8.80 3.01 -1.26
C THR A 47 -8.55 2.76 0.22
N GLN A 48 -9.61 2.88 1.02
CA GLN A 48 -9.63 2.50 2.43
C GLN A 48 -10.70 1.42 2.61
N LEU A 49 -10.31 0.31 3.22
CA LEU A 49 -11.22 -0.75 3.64
C LEU A 49 -11.48 -0.59 5.15
N PRO A 50 -12.66 -0.14 5.60
CA PRO A 50 -12.96 -0.03 7.01
C PRO A 50 -12.94 -1.42 7.67
N TYR A 51 -12.50 -1.47 8.93
CA TYR A 51 -12.63 -2.70 9.71
C TYR A 51 -14.10 -2.99 10.01
N GLU A 52 -14.46 -4.26 9.95
CA GLU A 52 -15.71 -4.74 10.53
C GLU A 52 -15.70 -4.52 12.04
N GLU A 53 -16.86 -4.17 12.59
CA GLU A 53 -17.00 -3.85 14.02
C GLU A 53 -16.52 -5.00 14.92
N GLU A 54 -16.89 -6.24 14.59
CA GLU A 54 -16.45 -7.43 15.32
C GLU A 54 -14.92 -7.56 15.36
N PHE A 55 -14.26 -7.33 14.21
CA PHE A 55 -12.81 -7.39 14.15
C PHE A 55 -12.17 -6.26 14.95
N ARG A 56 -12.72 -5.04 14.87
CA ARG A 56 -12.25 -3.88 15.64
C ARG A 56 -12.31 -4.14 17.14
N GLU A 57 -13.39 -4.71 17.66
CA GLU A 57 -13.51 -5.04 19.09
C GLU A 57 -12.49 -6.09 19.55
N ARG A 58 -12.10 -7.02 18.67
CA ARG A 58 -11.12 -8.07 19.01
C ARG A 58 -9.69 -7.58 19.12
N ILE A 59 -9.36 -6.44 18.52
CA ILE A 59 -7.99 -5.91 18.43
C ILE A 59 -7.78 -4.61 19.22
N LYS A 60 -8.83 -4.12 19.88
CA LYS A 60 -8.70 -3.13 20.97
C LYS A 60 -8.00 -3.75 22.17
#